data_AF-A0AAV3GQQ9-F1
#
_entry.id   AF-A0AAV3GQQ9-F1
#
_cell.length_a   1.000
_cell.length_b   1.000
_cell.length_c   1.000
_cell.angle_alpha   90.00
_cell.angle_beta   90.00
_cell.angle_gamma   90.00
#
_symmetry.space_group_name_H-M   'P 1'
#
loop_
_entity.id
_entity.type
_entity.pdbx_description
1 polymer ?
#
loop_
_entity_poly.entity_id
_entity_poly.type
_entity_poly.pdbx_seq_one_letter_code
_entity_poly.pdbx_strand_id
1 'polypeptide(L)'
;MIDAKQVQKQKDGMLMFEAYVLPFLNQFEVLECSASGEELEYVVIRETKENVQKLNEFLCTINCWDMIAPGFLCPAMGEFLEYCRLEDAGTLDLAYLVYNYLNINTDHLWFGTAERKWVVR
;
A
#
# COMPACT_ATOMS: atom_id res chain seq x y z
N MET A 1 -29.48 -15.90 1.56
CA MET A 1 -28.57 -16.64 0.67
C MET A 1 -27.43 -15.70 0.35
N ILE A 2 -26.21 -16.04 0.76
CA ILE A 2 -25.04 -15.24 0.41
C ILE A 2 -24.74 -15.53 -1.07
N ASP A 3 -24.59 -14.49 -1.89
CA ASP A 3 -24.34 -14.61 -3.32
C ASP A 3 -22.97 -15.27 -3.54
N ALA A 4 -22.94 -16.41 -4.24
CA ALA A 4 -21.71 -17.14 -4.55
C ALA A 4 -20.67 -16.26 -5.28
N LYS A 5 -21.12 -15.24 -6.05
CA LYS A 5 -20.24 -14.26 -6.68
C LYS A 5 -19.59 -13.30 -5.69
N GLN A 6 -20.28 -12.92 -4.62
CA GLN A 6 -19.68 -12.11 -3.54
C GLN A 6 -18.64 -12.92 -2.77
N VAL A 7 -18.92 -14.19 -2.49
CA VAL A 7 -17.97 -15.10 -1.82
C VAL A 7 -16.72 -15.31 -2.68
N GLN A 8 -16.89 -15.48 -4.00
CA GLN A 8 -15.75 -15.62 -4.92
C GLN A 8 -14.92 -14.33 -4.98
N LYS A 9 -15.56 -13.17 -5.09
CA LYS A 9 -14.86 -11.86 -5.11
C LYS A 9 -14.09 -11.59 -3.80
N GLN A 10 -14.62 -11.99 -2.66
CA GLN A 10 -13.91 -11.91 -1.37
C GLN A 10 -12.69 -12.83 -1.32
N LYS A 11 -12.82 -14.07 -1.82
CA LYS A 11 -11.69 -15.02 -1.90
C LYS A 11 -10.59 -14.52 -2.84
N ASP A 12 -10.96 -14.01 -4.01
CA ASP A 12 -10.00 -13.49 -4.99
C ASP A 12 -9.28 -12.24 -4.45
N GLY A 13 -10.00 -11.37 -3.71
CA GLY A 13 -9.43 -10.21 -3.03
C GLY A 13 -8.42 -10.61 -1.94
N MET A 14 -8.78 -11.57 -1.08
CA MET A 14 -7.91 -12.08 -0.03
C MET A 14 -6.65 -12.75 -0.59
N LEU A 15 -6.76 -13.45 -1.72
CA LEU A 15 -5.63 -14.08 -2.40
C LEU A 15 -4.67 -13.03 -3.00
N MET A 16 -5.20 -11.91 -3.52
CA MET A 16 -4.38 -10.75 -3.93
C MET A 16 -3.63 -10.11 -2.75
N PHE A 17 -4.25 -10.02 -1.58
CA PHE A 17 -3.58 -9.51 -0.38
C PHE A 17 -2.40 -10.37 0.03
N GLU A 18 -2.64 -11.67 0.21
CA GLU A 18 -1.64 -12.59 0.74
C GLU A 18 -0.51 -12.86 -0.25
N ALA A 19 -0.83 -13.00 -1.54
CA ALA A 19 0.14 -13.39 -2.56
C ALA A 19 0.91 -12.21 -3.16
N TYR A 20 0.34 -10.99 -3.15
CA TYR A 20 0.92 -9.84 -3.87
C TYR A 20 1.13 -8.61 -2.99
N VAL A 21 0.10 -8.13 -2.30
CA VAL A 21 0.16 -6.87 -1.51
C VAL A 21 1.06 -7.00 -0.30
N LEU A 22 0.86 -8.04 0.52
CA LEU A 22 1.62 -8.27 1.74
C LEU A 22 3.13 -8.43 1.48
N PRO A 23 3.58 -9.33 0.57
CA PRO A 23 5.00 -9.45 0.26
C PRO A 23 5.60 -8.14 -0.27
N PHE A 24 4.84 -7.41 -1.10
CA PHE A 24 5.28 -6.13 -1.65
C PHE A 24 5.48 -5.07 -0.55
N LEU A 25 4.51 -4.88 0.34
CA LEU A 25 4.61 -3.89 1.41
C LEU A 25 5.71 -4.25 2.43
N ASN A 26 5.92 -5.53 2.69
CA ASN A 26 6.94 -6.02 3.63
C ASN A 26 8.38 -6.01 3.08
N GLN A 27 8.59 -5.62 1.83
CA GLN A 27 9.94 -5.51 1.26
C GLN A 27 10.66 -4.21 1.67
N PHE A 28 9.94 -3.21 2.17
CA PHE A 28 10.49 -1.90 2.49
C PHE A 28 11.07 -1.86 3.91
N GLU A 29 12.19 -1.16 4.07
CA GLU A 29 12.73 -0.84 5.39
C GLU A 29 11.91 0.28 6.04
N VAL A 30 11.21 -0.07 7.13
CA VAL A 30 10.39 0.86 7.91
C VAL A 30 11.28 1.64 8.87
N LEU A 31 11.35 2.95 8.65
CA LEU A 31 12.11 3.88 9.50
C LEU A 31 11.36 4.11 10.81
N GLU A 32 10.09 4.48 10.69
CA GLU A 32 9.23 4.89 11.80
C GLU A 32 7.78 4.45 11.54
N CYS A 33 7.05 4.19 12.62
CA CYS A 33 5.62 3.90 12.55
C CYS A 33 4.96 4.32 13.86
N SER A 34 3.70 4.75 13.79
CA SER A 34 2.86 5.01 14.95
C SER A 34 1.49 4.37 14.78
N ALA A 35 0.94 3.91 15.90
CA ALA A 35 -0.43 3.47 15.99
C ALA A 35 -1.00 3.94 17.33
N SER A 36 -2.24 4.40 17.32
CA SER A 36 -2.96 4.85 18.50
C SER A 36 -4.19 3.98 18.70
N GLY A 37 -4.21 3.20 19.78
CA GLY A 37 -5.24 2.20 20.01
C GLY A 37 -5.23 1.11 18.93
N GLU A 38 -6.31 1.02 18.16
CA GLU A 38 -6.46 0.10 17.03
C GLU A 38 -6.26 0.78 15.66
N GLU A 39 -5.89 2.06 15.62
CA GLU A 39 -5.73 2.82 14.38
C GLU A 39 -4.25 3.01 14.04
N LEU A 40 -3.86 2.59 12.84
CA LEU A 40 -2.54 2.83 12.28
C LEU A 40 -2.47 4.27 11.78
N GLU A 41 -1.59 5.08 12.38
CA GLU A 41 -1.45 6.50 12.02
C GLU A 41 -0.54 6.66 10.81
N TYR A 42 0.68 6.10 10.87
CA TYR A 42 1.65 6.18 9.78
C TYR A 42 2.62 5.00 9.76
N VAL A 43 3.13 4.70 8.56
CA VAL A 43 4.26 3.77 8.33
C VAL A 43 5.22 4.40 7.35
N VAL A 44 6.33 4.90 7.86
CA VAL A 44 7.26 5.75 7.12
C VAL A 44 8.45 4.94 6.59
N ILE A 45 8.68 5.07 5.28
CA ILE A 45 9.87 4.57 4.58
C ILE A 45 10.64 5.74 3.97
N ARG A 46 11.91 5.53 3.59
CA ARG A 46 12.71 6.57 2.93
C ARG A 46 12.17 6.89 1.52
N GLU A 47 12.08 8.16 1.15
CA GLU A 47 11.89 8.55 -0.25
C GLU A 47 13.21 8.35 -1.02
N THR A 48 13.29 7.25 -1.77
CA THR A 48 14.38 7.00 -2.71
C THR A 48 13.81 6.83 -4.10
N LYS A 49 14.62 7.07 -5.14
CA LYS A 49 14.21 6.83 -6.54
C LYS A 49 13.71 5.39 -6.74
N GLU A 50 14.36 4.42 -6.09
CA GLU A 50 13.99 3.01 -6.15
C GLU A 50 12.64 2.74 -5.47
N ASN A 51 12.40 3.28 -4.27
CA ASN A 51 11.13 3.10 -3.57
C ASN A 51 9.98 3.76 -4.33
N VAL A 52 10.19 4.95 -4.87
CA VAL A 52 9.21 5.65 -5.72
C VAL A 52 8.89 4.81 -6.96
N GLN A 53 9.89 4.24 -7.62
CA GLN A 53 9.68 3.37 -8.77
C GLN A 53 8.89 2.10 -8.40
N LYS A 54 9.28 1.40 -7.32
CA LYS A 54 8.58 0.20 -6.83
C LYS A 54 7.11 0.49 -6.52
N LEU A 55 6.82 1.58 -5.82
CA LEU A 55 5.45 1.99 -5.50
C LEU A 55 4.65 2.36 -6.75
N ASN A 56 5.28 3.04 -7.70
CA ASN A 56 4.64 3.37 -8.97
C ASN A 56 4.22 2.13 -9.76
N GLU A 57 5.13 1.16 -9.91
CA GLU A 57 4.89 -0.11 -10.61
C GLU A 57 3.78 -0.94 -9.93
N PHE A 58 3.78 -0.93 -8.59
CA PHE A 58 2.74 -1.57 -7.79
C PHE A 58 1.37 -0.91 -7.97
N LEU A 59 1.30 0.42 -7.89
CA LEU A 59 0.04 1.15 -8.11
C LEU A 59 -0.48 0.95 -9.53
N CYS A 60 0.41 0.93 -10.54
CA CYS A 60 0.01 0.57 -11.91
C CYS A 60 -0.63 -0.83 -11.96
N THR A 61 0.03 -1.82 -11.36
CA THR A 61 -0.44 -3.21 -11.38
C THR A 61 -1.77 -3.37 -10.66
N ILE A 62 -1.92 -2.77 -9.48
CA ILE A 62 -3.09 -3.00 -8.62
C ILE A 62 -4.29 -2.13 -8.98
N ASN A 63 -4.05 -0.96 -9.58
CA ASN A 63 -5.11 -0.07 -10.07
C ASN A 63 -5.44 -0.32 -11.56
N CYS A 64 -5.00 -1.45 -12.11
CA CYS A 64 -5.26 -1.88 -13.50
C CYS A 64 -4.78 -0.88 -14.58
N TRP A 65 -3.77 -0.08 -14.27
CA TRP A 65 -3.05 0.75 -15.23
C TRP A 65 -1.97 -0.14 -15.85
N ASP A 66 -2.27 -0.80 -16.98
CA ASP A 66 -1.37 -1.72 -17.71
C ASP A 66 0.10 -1.30 -17.59
N MET A 67 0.90 -2.10 -16.85
CA MET A 67 2.30 -1.85 -16.44
C MET A 67 3.03 -0.76 -17.26
N ILE A 68 2.78 0.51 -16.92
CA ILE A 68 3.20 1.62 -17.77
C ILE A 68 4.72 1.78 -17.70
N ALA A 69 5.32 2.03 -18.86
CA ALA A 69 6.75 2.24 -19.06
C ALA A 69 7.39 3.17 -18.01
N PRO A 70 8.70 2.99 -17.71
CA PRO A 70 9.45 3.68 -16.64
C PRO A 70 9.55 5.22 -16.74
N GLY A 71 8.79 5.86 -17.64
CA GLY A 71 8.70 7.31 -17.80
C GLY A 71 7.42 7.95 -17.27
N PHE A 72 6.39 7.18 -16.90
CA PHE A 72 5.11 7.73 -16.45
C PHE A 72 4.76 7.28 -15.04
N LEU A 73 4.31 8.23 -14.23
CA LEU A 73 3.75 7.95 -12.92
C LEU A 73 2.28 7.57 -13.04
N CYS A 74 1.86 6.55 -12.30
CA CYS A 74 0.46 6.33 -11.97
C CYS A 74 -0.11 7.64 -11.39
N PRO A 75 -1.30 8.10 -11.77
CA PRO A 75 -1.86 9.34 -11.24
C PRO A 75 -1.94 9.34 -9.72
N ALA A 76 -2.33 8.19 -9.14
CA ALA A 76 -2.34 7.98 -7.70
C ALA A 76 -0.95 8.14 -7.08
N MET A 77 0.12 7.76 -7.80
CA MET A 77 1.49 7.97 -7.34
C MET A 77 1.86 9.47 -7.35
N GLY A 78 1.42 10.23 -8.34
CA GLY A 78 1.64 11.68 -8.40
C GLY A 78 1.02 12.39 -7.19
N GLU A 79 -0.25 12.12 -6.91
CA GLU A 79 -0.98 12.69 -5.77
C GLU A 79 -0.38 12.24 -4.43
N PHE A 80 0.00 10.96 -4.32
CA PHE A 80 0.67 10.43 -3.13
C PHE A 80 2.01 11.12 -2.83
N LEU A 81 2.83 11.34 -3.86
CA LEU A 81 4.10 12.05 -3.71
C LEU A 81 3.91 13.51 -3.32
N GLU A 82 2.90 14.17 -3.88
CA GLU A 82 2.56 15.55 -3.51
C GLU A 82 2.19 15.62 -2.03
N TYR A 83 1.32 14.72 -1.54
CA TYR A 83 0.99 14.60 -0.13
C TYR A 83 2.25 14.43 0.75
N CYS A 84 3.10 13.43 0.44
CA CYS A 84 4.27 13.15 1.27
C CYS A 84 5.29 14.31 1.29
N ARG A 85 5.34 15.10 0.22
CA ARG A 85 6.25 16.26 0.11
C ARG A 85 5.74 17.50 0.81
N LEU A 86 4.42 17.64 0.98
CA LEU A 86 3.85 18.73 1.79
C LEU A 86 4.25 18.61 3.27
N GLU A 87 4.51 17.38 3.74
CA GLU A 87 4.99 17.08 5.08
C GLU A 87 6.54 17.26 5.25
N ASP A 88 7.26 17.60 4.17
CA ASP A 88 8.70 17.95 4.06
C ASP A 88 9.72 17.06 4.83
N ALA A 89 9.42 15.76 4.97
CA ALA A 89 10.24 14.83 5.78
C ALA A 89 11.23 13.96 4.97
N GLY A 90 11.20 13.98 3.63
CA GLY A 90 12.01 13.07 2.79
C GLY A 90 11.61 11.60 2.94
N THR A 91 10.35 11.37 3.28
CA THR A 91 9.77 10.07 3.61
C THR A 91 8.47 9.83 2.88
N LEU A 92 8.09 8.56 2.74
CA LEU A 92 6.83 8.12 2.14
C LEU A 92 6.02 7.38 3.19
N ASP A 93 4.74 7.74 3.34
CA ASP A 93 3.83 7.08 4.29
C ASP A 93 3.02 5.96 3.61
N LEU A 94 3.39 4.72 3.87
CA LEU A 94 2.73 3.55 3.34
C LEU A 94 1.32 3.34 3.89
N ALA A 95 1.02 3.80 5.12
CA ALA A 95 -0.33 3.72 5.67
C ALA A 95 -1.29 4.59 4.84
N TYR A 96 -0.88 5.83 4.59
CA TYR A 96 -1.64 6.74 3.73
C TYR A 96 -1.81 6.19 2.31
N LEU A 97 -0.76 5.61 1.72
CA LEU A 97 -0.84 4.97 0.40
C LEU A 97 -1.88 3.84 0.38
N VAL A 98 -1.81 2.94 1.35
CA VAL A 98 -2.67 1.76 1.44
C VAL A 98 -4.14 2.13 1.57
N TYR A 99 -4.46 3.08 2.45
CA TYR A 99 -5.85 3.41 2.76
C TYR A 99 -6.51 4.36 1.76
N ASN A 100 -5.73 5.15 1.02
CA ASN A 100 -6.30 6.20 0.15
C ASN A 100 -6.15 5.89 -1.35
N TYR A 101 -5.17 5.09 -1.76
CA TYR A 101 -4.81 4.97 -3.18
C TYR A 101 -4.87 3.54 -3.74
N LEU A 102 -5.13 2.53 -2.90
CA LEU A 102 -5.34 1.17 -3.38
C LEU A 102 -6.81 0.93 -3.69
N ASN A 103 -7.11 0.53 -4.92
CA ASN A 103 -8.47 0.20 -5.34
C ASN A 103 -8.89 -1.24 -4.94
N ILE A 104 -8.64 -1.61 -3.68
CA ILE A 104 -8.95 -2.93 -3.11
C ILE A 104 -9.46 -2.78 -1.67
N ASN A 105 -10.21 -3.76 -1.15
CA ASN A 105 -10.71 -3.73 0.23
C ASN A 105 -9.58 -4.04 1.22
N THR A 106 -9.09 -3.07 1.98
CA THR A 106 -7.97 -3.20 2.92
C THR A 106 -8.39 -3.52 4.37
N ASP A 107 -9.65 -3.91 4.62
CA ASP A 107 -10.21 -4.10 5.98
C ASP A 107 -9.46 -5.17 6.80
N HIS A 108 -8.87 -6.15 6.11
CA HIS A 108 -8.11 -7.24 6.72
C HIS A 108 -6.62 -6.95 6.84
N LEU A 109 -6.15 -5.84 6.27
CA LEU A 109 -4.73 -5.50 6.24
C LEU A 109 -4.35 -4.71 7.50
N TRP A 110 -3.42 -5.25 8.25
CA TRP A 110 -2.95 -4.68 9.51
C TRP A 110 -1.44 -4.47 9.49
N PHE A 111 -0.93 -3.53 10.30
CA PHE A 111 0.50 -3.37 10.52
C PHE A 111 0.88 -3.71 11.97
N GLY A 112 1.63 -4.80 12.14
CA GLY A 112 2.22 -5.16 13.43
C GLY A 112 3.37 -4.22 13.75
N THR A 113 3.15 -3.25 14.64
CA THR A 113 4.14 -2.23 15.02
C THR A 113 5.37 -2.82 15.72
N ALA A 114 5.20 -3.92 16.46
CA ALA A 114 6.30 -4.63 17.12
C ALA A 114 7.21 -5.34 16.11
N GLU A 115 6.62 -6.02 15.13
CA GLU A 115 7.33 -6.75 14.08
C GLU A 115 7.76 -5.84 12.92
N ARG A 116 7.21 -4.62 12.86
CA ARG A 116 7.31 -3.66 11.75
C ARG A 116 6.93 -4.28 10.41
N LYS A 117 5.82 -5.03 10.40
CA LYS A 117 5.37 -5.78 9.21
C LYS A 117 3.87 -5.72 9.03
N TRP A 118 3.46 -5.71 7.79
CA TRP A 118 2.09 -5.91 7.35
C TRP A 118 1.69 -7.37 7.51
N VAL A 119 0.47 -7.61 8.01
CA VAL A 119 -0.13 -8.92 8.25
C VAL A 119 -1.62 -8.90 7.91
N VAL A 120 -2.24 -10.06 7.73
CA VAL A 120 -3.69 -10.21 7.59
C VAL A 120 -4.31 -10.52 8.96
N ARG A 121 -5.44 -9.88 9.29
CA ARG A 121 -6.23 -10.08 10.51
C ARG A 121 -7.62 -10.63 10.22
#